data_AF-A0A8H9IGS4-F1
#
_entry.id   AF-A0A8H9IGS4-F1
#
_cell.length_a   1.000
_cell.length_b   1.000
_cell.length_c   1.000
_cell.angle_alpha   90.00
_cell.angle_beta   90.00
_cell.angle_gamma   90.00
#
_symmetry.space_group_name_H-M   'P 1'
#
loop_
_entity.id
_entity.type
_entity.pdbx_description
1 polymer ?
#
loop_
_entity_poly.entity_id
_entity_poly.type
_entity_poly.pdbx_seq_one_letter_code
_entity_poly.pdbx_strand_id
1 'polypeptide(L)'
;MFSLWLLYSSWGYILLDDVKTPKRIFANIYKKIGQQEATIALVNFSEQFILFSPYRIVHFGYHSQADKQLSAAYMWLQNSSEARYVLINKKDTRAECFKEEALIPVGYAHRAQWVLLSRDALTDKCSLPKTSISAFKYEPPK
;
A
#
# COMPACT_ATOMS: atom_id res chain seq x y z
N MET A 1 3.20 14.21 -39.88
CA MET A 1 2.68 13.00 -39.20
C MET A 1 3.46 12.61 -37.95
N PHE A 2 4.80 12.60 -37.96
CA PHE A 2 5.63 12.22 -36.78
C PHE A 2 5.44 13.12 -35.54
N SER A 3 5.29 14.43 -35.73
CA SER A 3 5.11 15.37 -34.61
C SER A 3 3.85 15.12 -33.80
N LEU A 4 2.77 14.63 -34.44
CA LEU A 4 1.53 14.28 -33.75
C LEU A 4 1.74 13.07 -32.83
N TRP A 5 2.48 12.05 -33.29
CA TRP A 5 2.80 10.86 -32.49
C TRP A 5 3.75 11.15 -31.35
N LEU A 6 4.73 12.04 -31.55
CA LEU A 6 5.64 12.48 -30.49
C LEU A 6 4.89 13.26 -29.41
N LEU A 7 4.07 14.25 -29.80
CA LEU A 7 3.24 15.00 -28.86
C LEU A 7 2.27 14.09 -28.09
N TYR A 8 1.59 13.18 -28.79
CA TYR A 8 0.67 12.24 -28.17
C TYR A 8 1.36 11.29 -27.19
N SER A 9 2.52 10.74 -27.58
CA SER A 9 3.28 9.80 -26.74
C SER A 9 3.87 10.48 -25.50
N SER A 10 4.46 11.67 -25.65
CA SER A 10 5.06 12.41 -24.53
C SER A 10 4.01 12.95 -23.57
N TRP A 11 2.93 13.55 -24.08
CA TRP A 11 1.92 14.15 -23.21
C TRP A 11 1.02 13.09 -22.57
N GLY A 12 0.65 12.06 -23.32
CA GLY A 12 -0.09 10.92 -22.81
C GLY A 12 0.68 10.16 -21.72
N TYR A 13 2.02 10.08 -21.83
CA TYR A 13 2.85 9.45 -20.81
C TYR A 13 2.80 10.21 -19.46
N ILE A 14 2.93 11.54 -19.48
CA ILE A 14 2.88 12.37 -18.27
C ILE A 14 1.53 12.20 -17.55
N LEU A 15 0.43 12.18 -18.31
CA LEU A 15 -0.91 12.00 -17.73
C LEU A 15 -1.09 10.59 -17.11
N LEU A 16 -0.46 9.57 -17.70
CA LEU A 16 -0.61 8.18 -17.27
C LEU A 16 0.37 7.78 -16.15
N ASP A 17 1.49 8.48 -15.96
CA ASP A 17 2.51 8.16 -14.94
C ASP A 17 1.88 8.10 -13.54
N ASP A 18 0.99 9.05 -13.24
CA ASP A 18 0.26 9.17 -11.97
C ASP A 18 -0.66 7.97 -11.63
N VAL A 19 -1.08 7.22 -12.65
CA VAL A 19 -1.97 6.06 -12.52
C VAL A 19 -1.19 4.76 -12.62
N LYS A 20 -0.06 4.78 -13.34
CA LYS A 20 0.80 3.62 -13.57
C LYS A 20 1.89 3.44 -12.51
N THR A 21 2.18 4.48 -11.73
CA THR A 21 3.18 4.45 -10.66
C THR A 21 2.55 4.81 -9.31
N PRO A 22 3.17 4.41 -8.19
CA PRO A 22 2.65 4.69 -6.85
C PRO A 22 3.15 6.01 -6.26
N LYS A 23 3.89 6.85 -7.01
CA LYS A 23 4.49 8.09 -6.50
C LYS A 23 3.44 9.01 -5.85
N ARG A 24 2.29 9.17 -6.49
CA ARG A 24 1.18 9.98 -5.96
C ARG A 24 0.56 9.38 -4.69
N ILE A 25 0.53 8.06 -4.58
CA ILE A 25 0.07 7.37 -3.37
C ILE A 25 0.99 7.73 -2.21
N PHE A 26 2.31 7.62 -2.37
CA PHE A 26 3.28 7.98 -1.33
C PHE A 26 3.26 9.48 -0.98
N ALA A 27 3.12 10.37 -1.97
CA ALA A 27 2.95 11.79 -1.70
C ALA A 27 1.68 12.09 -0.86
N ASN A 28 0.59 11.38 -1.12
CA ASN A 28 -0.64 11.50 -0.31
C ASN A 28 -0.48 10.90 1.08
N ILE A 29 0.24 9.78 1.24
CA ILE A 29 0.59 9.23 2.55
C ILE A 29 1.36 10.29 3.35
N TYR A 30 2.41 10.89 2.77
CA TYR A 30 3.18 11.95 3.43
C TYR A 30 2.30 13.11 3.89
N LYS A 31 1.38 13.59 3.04
CA LYS A 31 0.41 14.65 3.40
C LYS A 31 -0.53 14.25 4.53
N LYS A 32 -0.84 12.96 4.71
CA LYS A 32 -1.80 12.48 5.71
C LYS A 32 -1.14 12.18 7.06
N ILE A 33 0.03 11.54 7.07
CA ILE A 33 0.67 11.08 8.31
C ILE A 33 1.88 11.93 8.71
N GLY A 34 2.49 12.70 7.80
CA GLY A 34 3.64 13.57 8.07
C GLY A 34 4.96 12.89 8.50
N GLN A 35 4.92 11.59 8.83
CA GLN A 35 6.03 10.83 9.40
C GLN A 35 6.88 10.17 8.30
N GLN A 36 8.13 10.60 8.12
CA GLN A 36 9.07 9.94 7.18
C GLN A 36 9.56 8.58 7.68
N GLU A 37 9.63 8.39 9.00
CA GLU A 37 10.11 7.16 9.64
C GLU A 37 9.04 6.05 9.75
N ALA A 38 7.88 6.23 9.12
CA ALA A 38 6.84 5.22 9.12
C ALA A 38 7.28 3.97 8.34
N THR A 39 6.89 2.79 8.83
CA THR A 39 7.03 1.53 8.07
C THR A 39 5.69 1.14 7.48
N ILE A 40 5.68 0.83 6.18
CA ILE A 40 4.46 0.50 5.44
C ILE A 40 4.49 -0.96 5.00
N ALA A 41 3.55 -1.75 5.48
CA ALA A 41 3.30 -3.08 4.97
C ALA A 41 2.43 -3.03 3.70
N LEU A 42 2.80 -3.78 2.68
CA LEU A 42 2.06 -3.88 1.42
C LEU A 42 1.28 -5.19 1.35
N VAL A 43 0.01 -5.12 0.92
CA VAL A 43 -0.85 -6.29 0.65
C VAL A 43 -1.34 -6.23 -0.79
N ASN A 44 -1.22 -7.36 -1.51
CA ASN A 44 -1.70 -7.53 -2.89
C ASN A 44 -1.28 -6.37 -3.82
N PHE A 45 0.02 -6.08 -3.82
CA PHE A 45 0.62 -4.89 -4.42
C PHE A 45 1.34 -5.20 -5.74
N SER A 46 1.72 -4.15 -6.49
CA SER A 46 2.66 -4.25 -7.63
C SER A 46 4.07 -3.92 -7.17
N GLU A 47 5.10 -4.61 -7.67
CA GLU A 47 6.52 -4.41 -7.31
C GLU A 47 6.98 -2.95 -7.36
N GLN A 48 6.37 -2.12 -8.21
CA GLN A 48 6.64 -0.67 -8.27
C GLN A 48 6.44 0.04 -6.93
N PHE A 49 5.54 -0.43 -6.06
CA PHE A 49 5.39 0.12 -4.71
C PHE A 49 6.66 -0.03 -3.88
N ILE A 50 7.44 -1.10 -4.07
CA ILE A 50 8.75 -1.23 -3.41
C ILE A 50 9.74 -0.27 -4.08
N LEU A 51 9.83 -0.30 -5.41
CA LEU A 51 10.84 0.44 -6.18
C LEU A 51 10.77 1.96 -6.01
N PHE A 52 9.56 2.52 -5.87
CA PHE A 52 9.33 3.96 -5.73
C PHE A 52 9.05 4.39 -4.28
N SER A 53 9.19 3.49 -3.30
CA SER A 53 8.87 3.83 -1.92
C SER A 53 9.89 4.80 -1.33
N PRO A 54 9.45 5.93 -0.74
CA PRO A 54 10.28 6.73 0.15
C PRO A 54 10.25 6.22 1.60
N TYR A 55 9.45 5.21 1.90
CA TYR A 55 9.27 4.61 3.22
C TYR A 55 9.97 3.26 3.34
N ARG A 56 10.31 2.86 4.57
CA ARG A 56 10.62 1.46 4.87
C ARG A 56 9.41 0.59 4.54
N ILE A 57 9.61 -0.45 3.75
CA ILE A 57 8.54 -1.35 3.30
C ILE A 57 8.67 -2.71 3.98
N VAL A 58 7.53 -3.28 4.34
CA VAL A 58 7.36 -4.70 4.64
C VAL A 58 6.40 -5.32 3.63
N HIS A 59 6.65 -6.55 3.19
CA HIS A 59 5.67 -7.30 2.40
C HIS A 59 5.74 -8.79 2.71
N PHE A 60 4.70 -9.55 2.37
CA PHE A 60 4.55 -10.95 2.78
C PHE A 60 4.73 -11.94 1.61
N GLY A 61 5.68 -11.62 0.72
CA GLY A 61 5.97 -12.34 -0.51
C GLY A 61 4.97 -12.04 -1.63
N TYR A 62 5.47 -11.56 -2.77
CA TYR A 62 4.64 -11.10 -3.89
C TYR A 62 3.70 -12.19 -4.44
N HIS A 63 4.18 -13.44 -4.54
CA HIS A 63 3.40 -14.59 -5.03
C HIS A 63 2.59 -15.33 -3.94
N SER A 64 2.63 -14.87 -2.69
CA SER A 64 1.80 -15.45 -1.63
C SER A 64 0.32 -15.16 -1.89
N GLN A 65 -0.59 -16.05 -1.50
CA GLN A 65 -2.03 -15.81 -1.62
C GLN A 65 -2.44 -14.54 -0.85
N ALA A 66 -3.31 -13.72 -1.45
CA ALA A 66 -3.72 -12.42 -0.92
C ALA A 66 -4.27 -12.50 0.51
N ASP A 67 -5.09 -13.51 0.81
CA ASP A 67 -5.64 -13.74 2.16
C ASP A 67 -4.57 -14.02 3.21
N LYS A 68 -3.51 -14.73 2.83
CA LYS A 68 -2.36 -14.96 3.72
C LYS A 68 -1.57 -13.67 3.91
N GLN A 69 -1.35 -12.88 2.84
CA GLN A 69 -0.72 -11.56 2.97
C GLN A 69 -1.52 -10.63 3.90
N LEU A 70 -2.86 -10.61 3.76
CA LEU A 70 -3.75 -9.81 4.60
C LEU A 70 -3.70 -10.24 6.07
N SER A 71 -3.76 -11.55 6.32
CA SER A 71 -3.64 -12.12 7.66
C SER A 71 -2.29 -11.77 8.31
N ALA A 72 -1.19 -11.91 7.56
CA ALA A 72 0.14 -11.55 8.05
C ALA A 72 0.26 -10.04 8.33
N ALA A 73 -0.29 -9.19 7.45
CA ALA A 73 -0.32 -7.75 7.61
C ALA A 73 -1.11 -7.31 8.84
N TYR A 74 -2.27 -7.93 9.06
CA TYR A 74 -3.09 -7.70 10.24
C TYR A 74 -2.32 -8.02 11.53
N MET A 75 -1.73 -9.21 11.61
CA MET A 75 -0.93 -9.64 12.75
C MET A 75 0.30 -8.74 12.97
N TRP A 76 0.96 -8.33 11.87
CA TRP A 76 2.13 -7.45 11.91
C TRP A 76 1.79 -6.03 12.42
N LEU A 77 0.63 -5.50 12.03
CA LEU A 77 0.13 -4.20 12.45
C LEU A 77 -0.35 -4.22 13.92
N GLN A 78 -0.93 -5.32 14.38
CA GLN A 78 -1.39 -5.48 15.76
C GLN A 78 -0.23 -5.49 16.78
N ASN A 79 0.90 -6.10 16.42
CA ASN A 79 2.02 -6.42 17.32
C ASN A 79 3.08 -5.31 17.47
N SER A 80 2.72 -4.02 17.35
CA SER A 80 3.70 -2.94 17.49
C SER A 80 3.15 -1.65 18.08
N SER A 81 4.03 -0.93 18.78
CA SER A 81 3.87 0.45 19.24
C SER A 81 4.52 1.47 18.30
N GLU A 82 5.23 1.04 17.25
CA GLU A 82 5.87 1.92 16.27
C GLU A 82 4.85 2.47 15.25
N ALA A 83 5.21 3.54 14.55
CA ALA A 83 4.44 4.10 13.43
C ALA A 83 4.41 3.12 12.24
N ARG A 84 3.47 2.17 12.30
CA ARG A 84 3.23 1.15 11.28
C ARG A 84 1.90 1.37 10.61
N TYR A 85 1.90 1.14 9.30
CA TYR A 85 0.70 1.23 8.49
C TYR A 85 0.63 0.06 7.51
N VAL A 86 -0.58 -0.35 7.14
CA VAL A 86 -0.82 -1.28 6.04
C VAL A 86 -1.41 -0.53 4.87
N LEU A 87 -0.82 -0.66 3.69
CA LEU A 87 -1.31 -0.13 2.44
C LEU A 87 -1.93 -1.26 1.62
N ILE A 88 -3.22 -1.13 1.34
CA ILE A 88 -4.02 -2.17 0.69
C ILE A 88 -5.03 -1.54 -0.27
N ASN A 89 -5.46 -2.33 -1.26
CA ASN A 89 -6.62 -1.98 -2.07
C ASN A 89 -7.89 -1.99 -1.20
N LYS A 90 -8.69 -0.92 -1.28
CA LYS A 90 -9.94 -0.77 -0.54
C LYS A 90 -10.89 -1.95 -0.74
N LYS A 91 -10.94 -2.54 -1.94
CA LYS A 91 -11.82 -3.70 -2.17
C LYS A 91 -11.38 -4.97 -1.43
N ASP A 92 -10.11 -5.06 -1.04
CA ASP A 92 -9.52 -6.22 -0.37
C ASP A 92 -9.58 -6.06 1.18
N THR A 93 -10.12 -4.93 1.68
CA THR A 93 -10.40 -4.78 3.11
C THR A 93 -11.61 -5.60 3.52
N ARG A 94 -11.56 -6.19 4.71
CA ARG A 94 -12.64 -6.99 5.29
C ARG A 94 -13.32 -6.21 6.41
N ALA A 95 -14.62 -6.00 6.32
CA ALA A 95 -15.38 -5.18 7.27
C ALA A 95 -15.36 -5.76 8.70
N GLU A 96 -15.22 -7.08 8.83
CA GLU A 96 -15.08 -7.77 10.11
C GLU A 96 -13.68 -7.62 10.74
N CYS A 97 -12.70 -7.11 10.00
CA CYS A 97 -11.32 -6.91 10.46
C CYS A 97 -10.92 -5.43 10.57
N PHE A 98 -11.54 -4.54 9.79
CA PHE A 98 -11.18 -3.13 9.73
C PHE A 98 -12.42 -2.23 9.83
N LYS A 99 -12.32 -1.18 10.65
CA LYS A 99 -13.32 -0.11 10.78
C LYS A 99 -13.29 0.77 9.53
N GLU A 100 -14.39 0.84 8.79
CA GLU A 100 -14.48 1.60 7.54
C GLU A 100 -14.18 3.10 7.76
N GLU A 101 -14.62 3.65 8.89
CA GLU A 101 -14.41 5.04 9.29
C GLU A 101 -12.95 5.39 9.61
N ALA A 102 -12.11 4.39 9.88
CA ALA A 102 -10.69 4.57 10.18
C ALA A 102 -9.78 4.32 8.97
N LEU A 103 -10.35 3.97 7.81
CA LEU A 103 -9.61 3.86 6.56
C LEU A 103 -9.16 5.25 6.10
N ILE A 104 -7.87 5.40 5.77
CA ILE A 104 -7.34 6.67 5.26
C ILE A 104 -7.17 6.55 3.73
N PRO A 105 -8.01 7.18 2.89
CA PRO A 105 -7.86 7.11 1.45
C PRO A 105 -6.60 7.85 0.99
N VAL A 106 -5.77 7.18 0.18
CA VAL A 106 -4.49 7.73 -0.33
C VAL A 106 -4.41 7.79 -1.85
N GLY A 107 -5.44 7.33 -2.56
CA GLY A 107 -5.67 7.62 -3.97
C GLY A 107 -5.78 6.39 -4.85
N TYR A 108 -5.70 6.61 -6.16
CA TYR A 108 -5.84 5.56 -7.17
C TYR A 108 -4.56 5.39 -7.99
N ALA A 109 -4.09 4.14 -8.09
CA ALA A 109 -2.95 3.70 -8.89
C ALA A 109 -3.07 2.20 -9.19
N HIS A 110 -2.49 1.73 -10.29
CA HIS A 110 -2.52 0.31 -10.70
C HIS A 110 -3.93 -0.30 -10.76
N ARG A 111 -4.93 0.50 -11.19
CA ARG A 111 -6.35 0.09 -11.26
C ARG A 111 -6.97 -0.29 -9.90
N ALA A 112 -6.42 0.24 -8.81
CA ALA A 112 -6.86 -0.02 -7.44
C ALA A 112 -7.03 1.29 -6.68
N GLN A 113 -8.05 1.33 -5.81
CA GLN A 113 -8.24 2.39 -4.83
C GLN A 113 -7.44 2.00 -3.59
N TRP A 114 -6.48 2.81 -3.19
CA TRP A 114 -5.59 2.50 -2.09
C TRP A 114 -6.02 3.22 -0.82
N VAL A 115 -6.02 2.46 0.28
CA VAL A 115 -6.26 2.96 1.64
C VAL A 115 -5.11 2.58 2.54
N LEU A 116 -4.82 3.46 3.49
CA LEU A 116 -3.83 3.27 4.53
C LEU A 116 -4.54 2.93 5.84
N LEU A 117 -4.05 1.90 6.53
CA LEU A 117 -4.60 1.39 7.78
C LEU A 117 -3.60 1.61 8.90
N SER A 118 -4.01 2.28 9.97
CA SER A 118 -3.28 2.30 11.24
C SER A 118 -3.79 1.21 12.17
N ARG A 119 -3.12 1.02 13.31
CA ARG A 119 -3.58 0.09 14.35
C ARG A 119 -5.00 0.38 14.85
N ASP A 120 -5.42 1.65 14.83
CA ASP A 120 -6.76 2.05 15.30
C ASP A 120 -7.89 1.58 14.38
N ALA A 121 -7.55 1.28 13.11
CA ALA A 121 -8.48 0.70 12.16
C ALA A 121 -8.81 -0.78 12.44
N LEU A 122 -8.02 -1.47 13.26
CA LEU A 122 -8.27 -2.89 13.57
C LEU A 122 -9.51 -3.06 14.45
N THR A 123 -10.22 -4.16 14.24
CA THR A 123 -11.36 -4.61 15.07
C THR A 123 -11.01 -5.89 15.83
N ASP A 124 -11.52 -6.08 17.03
CA ASP A 124 -11.23 -7.30 17.81
C ASP A 124 -11.86 -8.60 17.25
N LYS A 125 -12.73 -8.50 16.24
CA LYS A 125 -13.55 -9.60 15.69
C LYS A 125 -13.07 -10.12 14.32
N CYS A 126 -11.78 -9.98 14.03
CA CYS A 126 -11.23 -10.44 12.75
C CYS A 126 -11.10 -11.97 12.70
N SER A 127 -11.76 -12.62 11.73
CA SER A 127 -11.75 -14.08 11.54
C SER A 127 -10.69 -14.58 10.55
N LEU A 128 -9.68 -13.76 10.24
CA LEU A 128 -8.60 -14.16 9.34
C LEU A 128 -7.82 -15.34 9.95
N PRO A 129 -7.56 -16.43 9.18
CA PRO A 129 -6.78 -17.54 9.68
C PRO A 129 -5.34 -17.09 9.91
N LYS A 130 -4.80 -17.38 11.11
CA LYS A 130 -3.39 -17.09 11.41
C LYS A 130 -2.48 -17.71 10.35
N THR A 131 -1.44 -16.99 9.98
CA THR A 131 -0.48 -17.42 8.96
C THR A 131 0.95 -17.32 9.47
N SER A 132 1.85 -18.10 8.89
CA SER A 132 3.27 -18.17 9.23
C SER A 132 4.18 -17.81 8.05
N ILE A 133 3.64 -17.12 7.03
CA ILE A 133 4.44 -16.66 5.89
C ILE A 133 5.45 -15.59 6.32
N SER A 134 6.61 -15.60 5.70
CA SER A 134 7.70 -14.68 6.02
C SER A 134 7.37 -13.23 5.63
N ALA A 135 7.81 -12.30 6.48
CA ALA A 135 7.84 -10.87 6.16
C ALA A 135 9.21 -10.52 5.56
N PHE A 136 9.20 -9.82 4.44
CA PHE A 136 10.36 -9.30 3.74
C PHE A 136 10.43 -7.79 3.95
N LYS A 137 11.63 -7.27 4.15
CA LYS A 137 11.87 -5.85 4.45
C LYS A 137 12.63 -5.19 3.31
N TYR A 138 12.30 -3.93 3.03
CA TYR A 138 13.04 -3.08 2.10
C TYR A 138 13.28 -1.72 2.75
N GLU A 139 14.52 -1.25 2.66
CA GLU A 139 14.92 0.09 3.08
C GLU A 139 15.23 0.92 1.84
N PRO A 140 14.59 2.09 1.66
CA PRO A 140 14.88 2.94 0.53
C PRO A 140 16.30 3.53 0.67
N PRO A 141 17.00 3.75 -0.46
CA PRO A 141 18.28 4.45 -0.45
C PRO A 141 18.12 5.87 0.12
N LYS A 142 19.14 6.33 0.85
CA LYS A 142 19.21 7.70 1.40
C LYS A 142 19.52 8.74 0.33
#